data_AF-A0A173UBC2-F1
#
_entry.id   AF-A0A173UBC2-F1
#
_cell.length_a   1.000
_cell.length_b   1.000
_cell.length_c   1.000
_cell.angle_alpha   90.00
_cell.angle_beta   90.00
_cell.angle_gamma   90.00
#
_symmetry.space_group_name_H-M   'P 1'
#
loop_
_entity.id
_entity.type
_entity.pdbx_description
1 polymer ?
#
loop_
_entity_poly.entity_id
_entity_poly.type
_entity_poly.pdbx_seq_one_letter_code
_entity_poly.pdbx_strand_id
1 'polypeptide(L)' 'MTKLEVNQFIEKMKMFGDDWHEKEVKESSFINCSLGVAIKKRTNELRQITDTLAQMPRFD' A
#
# COMPACT_ATOMS: atom_id res chain seq x y z
N MET A 1 -11.64 4.82 -7.01
CA MET A 1 -11.82 3.35 -7.00
C MET A 1 -13.25 3.01 -6.60
N THR A 2 -13.87 2.10 -7.33
CA THR A 2 -15.15 1.47 -7.00
C THR A 2 -15.03 0.53 -5.80
N LYS A 3 -16.15 0.08 -5.22
CA LYS A 3 -16.14 -0.89 -4.11
C LYS A 3 -15.40 -2.18 -4.48
N LEU A 4 -15.57 -2.68 -5.70
CA LEU A 4 -14.87 -3.86 -6.20
C LEU A 4 -13.35 -3.63 -6.25
N GLU A 5 -12.92 -2.50 -6.80
CA GLU A 5 -11.50 -2.15 -6.86
C GLU A 5 -10.89 -1.95 -5.47
N VAL A 6 -11.63 -1.38 -4.52
CA VAL A 6 -11.18 -1.25 -3.12
C VAL A 6 -10.94 -2.63 -2.49
N ASN A 7 -11.86 -3.57 -2.69
CA ASN A 7 -11.67 -4.94 -2.19
C ASN A 7 -10.45 -5.61 -2.84
N GLN A 8 -10.29 -5.48 -4.16
CA GLN A 8 -9.13 -6.02 -4.89
C GLN A 8 -7.81 -5.40 -4.43
N PHE A 9 -7.81 -4.10 -4.12
CA PHE A 9 -6.65 -3.41 -3.53
C PHE A 9 -6.29 -4.01 -2.18
N ILE A 10 -7.26 -4.19 -1.28
CA ILE A 10 -7.06 -4.76 0.06
C ILE A 10 -6.51 -6.18 -0.03
N GLU A 11 -7.11 -7.04 -0.86
CA GLU A 11 -6.63 -8.42 -1.04
C GLU A 11 -5.19 -8.46 -1.57
N LYS A 12 -4.85 -7.57 -2.52
CA LYS A 12 -3.48 -7.41 -3.01
C LYS A 12 -2.53 -6.97 -1.90
N MET A 13 -2.86 -5.95 -1.11
CA MET A 13 -2.00 -5.47 -0.03
C MET A 13 -1.78 -6.52 1.05
N LYS A 14 -2.82 -7.30 1.36
CA LYS A 14 -2.72 -8.43 2.28
C LYS A 14 -1.71 -9.49 1.83
N MET A 15 -1.59 -9.75 0.53
CA MET A 15 -0.55 -10.64 -0.01
C MET A 15 0.87 -10.11 0.21
N PHE A 16 1.03 -8.79 0.32
CA PHE A 16 2.31 -8.14 0.66
C PHE A 16 2.52 -7.99 2.18
N GLY A 17 1.60 -8.51 3.01
CA GLY A 17 1.65 -8.37 4.47
C GLY A 17 1.18 -7.00 4.98
N ASP A 18 0.53 -6.21 4.15
CA ASP A 18 0.01 -4.88 4.47
C ASP A 18 -1.52 -4.96 4.64
N ASP A 19 -1.99 -5.03 5.88
CA ASP A 19 -3.40 -5.34 6.19
C ASP A 19 -4.25 -4.06 6.25
N TRP A 20 -4.89 -3.74 5.12
CA TRP A 20 -5.72 -2.55 4.95
C TRP A 20 -7.21 -2.84 5.15
N HIS A 21 -7.93 -1.88 5.73
CA HIS A 21 -9.39 -1.88 5.82
C HIS A 21 -10.04 -0.93 4.82
N GLU A 22 -11.30 -1.19 4.47
CA GLU A 22 -12.06 -0.36 3.51
C GLU A 22 -12.09 1.13 3.91
N LYS A 23 -12.22 1.41 5.22
CA LYS A 23 -12.20 2.78 5.74
C LYS A 23 -10.87 3.48 5.44
N GLU A 24 -9.76 2.79 5.69
CA GLU A 24 -8.41 3.33 5.47
C GLU A 24 -8.19 3.61 3.98
N VAL A 25 -8.63 2.71 3.09
CA VAL A 25 -8.54 2.93 1.65
C VAL A 25 -9.36 4.16 1.22
N LYS A 26 -10.56 4.35 1.77
CA LYS A 26 -11.44 5.50 1.46
C LYS A 26 -10.89 6.83 1.97
N GLU A 27 -10.22 6.82 3.12
CA GLU A 27 -9.58 8.01 3.69
C GLU A 27 -8.21 8.31 3.06
N SER A 28 -7.62 7.33 2.37
CA SER A 28 -6.32 7.47 1.69
C SER A 28 -6.39 8.26 0.38
N SER A 29 -5.23 8.75 -0.06
CA SER A 29 -5.05 9.35 -1.38
C SER A 29 -5.23 8.35 -2.54
N PHE A 30 -5.21 7.04 -2.26
CA PHE A 30 -5.36 5.99 -3.27
C PHE A 30 -6.77 5.89 -3.82
N ILE A 31 -7.80 6.30 -3.06
CA ILE A 31 -9.21 6.23 -3.50
C ILE A 31 -9.45 7.01 -4.79
N ASN A 32 -8.66 8.06 -5.05
CA ASN A 32 -8.74 8.90 -6.23
C ASN A 32 -7.91 8.38 -7.42
N CYS A 33 -7.24 7.25 -7.28
CA CYS A 33 -6.48 6.59 -8.33
C CYS A 33 -7.28 5.45 -8.98
N SER A 34 -6.82 4.97 -10.14
CA SER A 34 -7.20 3.65 -10.64
C SER A 34 -6.50 2.56 -9.83
N LEU A 35 -7.09 1.36 -9.76
CA LEU A 35 -6.54 0.24 -8.99
C LEU A 35 -5.06 -0.03 -9.28
N GLY A 36 -4.69 -0.11 -10.56
CA GLY A 36 -3.30 -0.38 -10.97
C GLY A 36 -2.32 0.72 -10.50
N VAL A 37 -2.73 1.98 -10.54
CA VAL A 37 -1.92 3.11 -10.06
C VAL A 37 -1.82 3.10 -8.54
N ALA A 38 -2.91 2.82 -7.84
CA ALA A 38 -2.94 2.71 -6.38
C ALA A 38 -1.96 1.62 -5.89
N ILE A 39 -2.04 0.42 -6.47
CA ILE A 39 -1.14 -0.70 -6.14
C ILE A 39 0.31 -0.28 -6.38
N LYS A 40 0.64 0.24 -7.57
CA LYS A 40 2.01 0.64 -7.91
C LYS A 40 2.56 1.70 -6.94
N LYS A 41 1.76 2.70 -6.59
CA LYS A 41 2.16 3.74 -5.64
C LYS A 41 2.46 3.13 -4.27
N ARG A 42 1.55 2.34 -3.71
CA ARG A 42 1.73 1.73 -2.40
C ARG A 42 2.93 0.78 -2.34
N THR A 43 3.11 -0.07 -3.36
CA THR A 43 4.31 -0.93 -3.45
C THR A 43 5.60 -0.11 -3.50
N ASN A 44 5.60 1.05 -4.18
CA ASN A 44 6.77 1.92 -4.21
C ASN A 44 7.02 2.65 -2.89
N GLU A 45 5.98 3.02 -2.13
CA GLU A 45 6.11 3.53 -0.75
C GLU A 45 6.72 2.48 0.17
N LEU A 46 6.19 1.25 0.16
CA LEU A 46 6.72 0.14 0.96
C LEU A 46 8.19 -0.13 0.61
N ARG A 47 8.53 -0.15 -0.69
CA ARG A 47 9.92 -0.30 -1.14
C ARG A 47 10.83 0.80 -0.58
N GLN A 48 10.42 2.06 -0.64
CA GLN A 48 11.22 3.17 -0.11
C GLN A 48 11.43 3.06 1.41
N ILE A 49 10.41 2.61 2.14
CA ILE A 49 10.52 2.35 3.59
C ILE A 49 11.52 1.23 3.83
N THR A 50 11.40 0.11 3.12
CA THR A 50 12.34 -1.02 3.24
C THR A 50 13.77 -0.62 2.89
N ASP A 51 13.97 0.10 1.78
CA ASP A 51 15.28 0.60 1.35
C ASP A 51 15.89 1.53 2.41
N THR A 52 15.07 2.37 3.05
CA THR A 52 15.49 3.27 4.13
C THR A 52 15.89 2.50 5.38
N LEU A 53 15.05 1.55 5.81
CA LEU A 53 15.32 0.70 6.98
C LEU A 53 16.59 -0.15 6.79
N ALA A 54 16.83 -0.65 5.58
CA ALA A 54 18.05 -1.42 5.26
C ALA A 54 19.33 -0.58 5.34
N GLN A 55 19.23 0.74 5.15
CA GLN A 55 20.35 1.68 5.25
C GLN A 55 20.56 2.23 6.67
N MET A 56 19.64 1.97 7.60
CA MET A 56 19.85 2.41 8.99
C MET A 56 21.01 1.61 9.60
N PRO A 57 21.96 2.28 10.27
CA PRO A 57 23.05 1.59 10.96
C PRO A 57 22.43 0.64 12.00
N ARG A 58 22.86 -0.62 11.99
CA ARG A 58 22.52 -1.54 13.07
C ARG A 58 23.17 -1.00 14.33
N PHE A 59 22.35 -0.64 15.31
CA PHE A 59 22.85 -0.38 16.65
C PHE A 59 23.15 -1.75 17.24
N ASP A 60 24.43 -2.13 17.21
CA ASP A 60 24.98 -3.27 17.96
C ASP A 60 25.03 -2.97 19.47
#